data_AF-A0A972BSH3-F1
#
_entry.id   AF-A0A972BSH3-F1
#
_cell.length_a   1.000
_cell.length_b   1.000
_cell.length_c   1.000
_cell.angle_alpha   90.00
_cell.angle_beta   90.00
_cell.angle_gamma   90.00
#
_symmetry.space_group_name_H-M   'P 1'
#
loop_
_entity.id
_entity.type
_entity.pdbx_description
1 polymer ?
#
loop_
_entity_poly.entity_id
_entity_poly.type
_entity_poly.pdbx_seq_one_letter_code
_entity_poly.pdbx_strand_id
1 'polypeptide(L)'
;MEQNLTLNEKEQLNEVIRILKSTFKFFSTIERIKTNDVNVLEKLEKFLKEIPEPDVLSCALYENVDIVKKTLDEIKSNRSQSFKRIEAEYIRSLKTEGKVYREKARGWRIGCLEINTAPELSKIRILYNGEVLINWTYVSSKEDIVALEKKALNMLDSQLIPEEELIESFWDAYQQAVSKNKSTDSRLVPIKEFYKEVRITLIRRYLESKKIAAKLDKYVEFPLWAFLFNLDKYRALGKSIPENKRLALQTGSMQETSHGKGLVVNGLNPDEDYKMMCYVVVL
;
A
#
# COMPACT_ATOMS: atom_id res chain seq x y z
N MET A 1 -25.86 21.41 -3.89
CA MET A 1 -26.73 20.43 -4.56
C MET A 1 -26.12 19.02 -4.44
N GLU A 2 -25.59 18.65 -3.26
CA GLU A 2 -24.71 17.47 -3.04
C GLU A 2 -25.26 16.43 -2.05
N GLN A 3 -26.46 16.64 -1.49
CA GLN A 3 -27.03 15.74 -0.48
C GLN A 3 -27.89 14.59 -1.06
N ASN A 4 -28.13 14.54 -2.38
CA ASN A 4 -29.02 13.54 -2.99
C ASN A 4 -28.34 12.26 -3.51
N LEU A 5 -27.00 12.19 -3.58
CA LEU A 5 -26.29 10.98 -4.03
C LEU A 5 -26.02 9.99 -2.89
N THR A 6 -25.77 10.49 -1.67
CA THR A 6 -25.53 9.65 -0.48
C THR A 6 -26.79 8.99 0.06
N LEU A 7 -27.98 9.52 -0.22
CA LEU A 7 -29.22 9.01 0.36
C LEU A 7 -29.75 7.71 -0.29
N ASN A 8 -29.36 7.37 -1.53
CA ASN A 8 -29.88 6.18 -2.22
C ASN A 8 -28.93 4.98 -2.21
N GLU A 9 -27.61 5.21 -2.18
CA GLU A 9 -26.64 4.11 -2.30
C GLU A 9 -26.70 3.11 -1.12
N LYS A 10 -26.89 3.62 0.10
CA LYS A 10 -27.02 2.77 1.31
C LYS A 10 -28.28 1.92 1.26
N GLU A 11 -29.37 2.48 0.74
CA GLU A 11 -30.64 1.77 0.56
C GLU A 11 -30.52 0.69 -0.52
N GLN A 12 -29.89 1.01 -1.66
CA GLN A 12 -29.59 0.05 -2.73
C GLN A 12 -28.70 -1.09 -2.24
N LEU A 13 -27.65 -0.80 -1.45
CA LEU A 13 -26.79 -1.85 -0.89
C LEU A 13 -27.53 -2.71 0.14
N ASN A 14 -28.38 -2.11 0.97
CA ASN A 14 -29.23 -2.87 1.90
C ASN A 14 -30.22 -3.76 1.14
N GLU A 15 -30.78 -3.28 0.04
CA GLU A 15 -31.67 -4.04 -0.82
C GLU A 15 -30.96 -5.23 -1.48
N VAL A 16 -29.76 -5.01 -2.03
CA VAL A 16 -28.90 -6.08 -2.56
C VAL A 16 -28.63 -7.15 -1.48
N ILE A 17 -28.27 -6.73 -0.26
CA ILE A 17 -28.03 -7.67 0.85
C ILE A 17 -29.32 -8.41 1.22
N ARG A 18 -30.47 -7.74 1.20
CA ARG A 18 -31.78 -8.33 1.49
C ARG A 18 -32.15 -9.40 0.46
N ILE A 19 -32.00 -9.08 -0.83
CA ILE A 19 -32.22 -9.99 -1.94
C ILE A 19 -31.35 -11.24 -1.75
N LEU A 20 -30.03 -11.09 -1.62
CA LEU A 20 -29.12 -12.22 -1.42
C LEU A 20 -29.47 -13.07 -0.19
N LYS A 21 -29.79 -12.44 0.95
CA LYS A 21 -30.22 -13.18 2.15
C LYS A 21 -31.49 -13.99 1.93
N SER A 22 -32.44 -13.45 1.17
CA SER A 22 -33.67 -14.18 0.83
C SER A 22 -33.38 -15.34 -0.13
N THR A 23 -32.56 -15.10 -1.15
CA THR A 23 -32.19 -16.10 -2.18
C THR A 23 -31.44 -17.29 -1.56
N PHE A 24 -30.54 -17.04 -0.61
CA PHE A 24 -29.71 -18.08 0.02
C PHE A 24 -30.24 -18.54 1.39
N LYS A 25 -31.48 -18.19 1.76
CA LYS A 25 -32.06 -18.52 3.07
C LYS A 25 -31.98 -20.02 3.39
N PHE A 26 -32.25 -20.88 2.41
CA PHE A 26 -32.28 -22.34 2.60
C PHE A 26 -30.92 -22.92 3.02
N PHE A 27 -29.82 -22.41 2.48
CA PHE A 27 -28.48 -22.82 2.88
C PHE A 27 -28.19 -22.48 4.35
N SER A 28 -28.63 -21.30 4.80
CA SER A 28 -28.49 -20.92 6.21
C SER A 28 -29.40 -21.73 7.15
N THR A 29 -30.55 -22.22 6.66
CA THR A 29 -31.47 -23.05 7.44
C THR A 29 -30.91 -24.45 7.64
N ILE A 30 -30.37 -25.08 6.59
CA ILE A 30 -29.81 -26.44 6.69
C ILE A 30 -28.55 -26.49 7.56
N GLU A 31 -27.67 -25.47 7.48
CA GLU A 31 -26.48 -25.37 8.35
C GLU A 31 -26.83 -25.34 9.85
N ARG A 32 -28.04 -24.90 10.21
CA ARG A 32 -28.48 -24.81 11.61
C ARG A 32 -29.02 -26.13 12.16
N ILE A 33 -29.30 -27.12 11.31
CA ILE A 33 -29.81 -28.42 11.73
C ILE A 33 -28.63 -29.27 12.23
N LYS A 34 -28.61 -29.57 13.53
CA LYS A 34 -27.58 -30.40 14.16
C LYS A 34 -28.05 -31.84 14.30
N THR A 35 -27.16 -32.79 14.06
CA THR A 35 -27.44 -34.24 14.18
C THR A 35 -27.86 -34.68 15.58
N ASN A 36 -27.44 -33.93 16.61
CA ASN A 36 -27.67 -34.28 18.02
C ASN A 36 -28.94 -33.64 18.60
N ASP A 37 -29.77 -33.06 17.76
CA ASP A 37 -30.99 -32.36 18.16
C ASP A 37 -32.14 -33.37 18.34
N VAL A 38 -32.91 -33.27 19.42
CA VAL A 38 -33.97 -34.25 19.76
C VAL A 38 -35.06 -34.29 18.68
N ASN A 39 -35.27 -33.16 17.99
CA ASN A 39 -36.29 -33.02 16.94
C ASN A 39 -35.68 -32.94 15.53
N VAL A 40 -34.51 -33.57 15.30
CA VAL A 40 -33.79 -33.41 14.02
C VAL A 40 -34.60 -33.92 12.81
N LEU A 41 -35.35 -35.02 12.96
CA LEU A 41 -36.17 -35.59 11.90
C LEU A 41 -37.32 -34.67 11.51
N GLU A 42 -38.03 -34.11 12.49
CA GLU A 42 -39.10 -33.13 12.25
C GLU A 42 -38.58 -31.85 11.57
N LYS A 43 -37.39 -31.40 11.98
CA LYS A 43 -36.72 -30.24 11.35
C LYS A 43 -36.33 -30.51 9.90
N LEU A 44 -35.84 -31.72 9.59
CA LEU A 44 -35.49 -32.13 8.24
C LEU A 44 -36.73 -32.28 7.34
N GLU A 45 -37.80 -32.92 7.82
CA GLU A 45 -39.04 -33.03 7.06
C GLU A 45 -39.66 -31.67 6.76
N LYS A 46 -39.65 -30.76 7.74
CA LYS A 46 -40.14 -29.41 7.54
C LYS A 46 -39.28 -28.65 6.54
N PHE A 47 -37.95 -28.79 6.63
CA PHE A 47 -37.03 -28.18 5.66
C PHE A 47 -37.29 -28.69 4.23
N LEU A 48 -37.43 -30.00 4.03
CA LEU A 48 -37.70 -30.59 2.71
C LEU A 48 -39.00 -30.06 2.09
N LYS A 49 -40.03 -29.76 2.89
CA LYS A 49 -41.28 -29.14 2.44
C LYS A 49 -41.15 -27.66 2.09
N GLU A 50 -40.13 -26.98 2.64
CA GLU A 50 -39.87 -25.56 2.38
C GLU A 50 -39.01 -25.32 1.13
N ILE A 51 -38.32 -26.35 0.60
CA ILE A 51 -37.51 -26.23 -0.62
C ILE A 51 -38.45 -26.04 -1.83
N PRO A 52 -38.29 -24.95 -2.60
CA PRO A 52 -39.03 -24.76 -3.85
C PRO A 52 -38.69 -25.83 -4.88
N GLU A 53 -39.54 -25.98 -5.89
CA GLU A 53 -39.21 -26.85 -7.03
C GLU A 53 -37.88 -26.42 -7.70
N PRO A 54 -37.07 -27.38 -8.21
CA PRO A 54 -35.74 -27.08 -8.73
C PRO A 54 -35.70 -25.99 -9.79
N ASP A 55 -36.67 -25.97 -10.71
CA ASP A 55 -36.76 -24.98 -11.78
C ASP A 55 -37.08 -23.59 -11.24
N VAL A 56 -38.00 -23.50 -10.27
CA VAL A 56 -38.37 -22.24 -9.60
C VAL A 56 -37.18 -21.67 -8.83
N LEU A 57 -36.45 -22.54 -8.11
CA LEU A 57 -35.25 -22.15 -7.37
C LEU A 57 -34.14 -21.65 -8.31
N SER A 58 -33.90 -22.37 -9.41
CA SER A 58 -32.86 -22.03 -10.40
C SER A 58 -33.14 -20.68 -11.09
N CYS A 59 -34.39 -20.46 -11.53
CA CYS A 59 -34.81 -19.18 -12.12
C CYS A 59 -34.66 -18.03 -11.13
N ALA A 60 -35.17 -18.19 -9.90
CA ALA A 60 -35.06 -17.15 -8.87
C ALA A 60 -33.60 -16.85 -8.48
N LEU A 61 -32.73 -17.86 -8.46
CA LEU A 61 -31.28 -17.67 -8.24
C LEU A 61 -30.67 -16.83 -9.36
N TYR A 62 -30.94 -17.20 -10.62
CA TYR A 62 -30.39 -16.50 -11.77
C TYR A 62 -30.85 -15.04 -11.82
N GLU A 63 -32.14 -14.78 -11.68
CA GLU A 63 -32.73 -13.44 -11.71
C GLU A 63 -32.21 -12.56 -10.58
N ASN A 64 -32.20 -13.06 -9.35
CA ASN A 64 -31.71 -12.28 -8.21
C ASN A 64 -30.21 -11.98 -8.31
N VAL A 65 -29.40 -12.93 -8.78
CA VAL A 65 -27.96 -12.70 -8.99
C VAL A 65 -27.73 -11.68 -10.11
N ASP A 66 -28.53 -11.72 -11.19
CA ASP A 66 -28.44 -10.75 -12.28
C ASP A 66 -28.83 -9.34 -11.82
N ILE A 67 -29.92 -9.19 -11.07
CA ILE A 67 -30.35 -7.91 -10.45
C ILE A 67 -29.23 -7.36 -9.56
N VAL A 68 -28.63 -8.20 -8.72
CA VAL A 68 -27.54 -7.79 -7.82
C VAL A 68 -26.31 -7.34 -8.61
N LYS A 69 -25.92 -8.06 -9.67
CA LYS A 69 -24.80 -7.68 -10.53
C LYS A 69 -25.03 -6.33 -11.18
N LYS A 70 -26.19 -6.14 -11.82
CA LYS A 70 -26.58 -4.87 -12.45
C LYS A 70 -26.55 -3.71 -11.46
N THR A 71 -27.14 -3.89 -10.27
CA THR A 71 -27.15 -2.87 -9.22
C THR A 71 -25.74 -2.51 -8.75
N LEU A 72 -24.86 -3.51 -8.58
CA LEU A 72 -23.46 -3.26 -8.20
C LEU A 72 -22.69 -2.49 -9.28
N ASP A 73 -22.90 -2.82 -10.56
CA ASP A 73 -22.26 -2.13 -11.68
C ASP A 73 -22.75 -0.68 -11.80
N GLU A 74 -24.04 -0.42 -11.58
CA GLU A 74 -24.59 0.93 -11.51
C GLU A 74 -23.97 1.75 -10.37
N ILE A 75 -23.87 1.17 -9.17
CA ILE A 75 -23.23 1.83 -8.01
C ILE A 75 -21.76 2.16 -8.31
N LYS A 76 -21.00 1.20 -8.87
CA LYS A 76 -19.59 1.42 -9.23
C LYS A 76 -19.44 2.50 -10.30
N SER A 77 -20.32 2.53 -11.29
CA SER A 77 -20.33 3.55 -12.33
C SER A 77 -20.58 4.94 -11.73
N ASN A 78 -21.58 5.08 -10.86
CA ASN A 78 -21.91 6.33 -10.18
C ASN A 78 -20.76 6.82 -9.28
N ARG A 79 -20.12 5.90 -8.55
CA ARG A 79 -18.92 6.22 -7.74
C ARG A 79 -17.77 6.68 -8.62
N SER A 80 -17.50 5.99 -9.72
CA SER A 80 -16.43 6.36 -10.66
C SER A 80 -16.63 7.76 -11.24
N GLN A 81 -17.87 8.12 -11.62
CA GLN A 81 -18.19 9.46 -12.10
C GLN A 81 -18.02 10.53 -11.03
N SER A 82 -18.47 10.26 -9.80
CA SER A 82 -18.33 11.17 -8.67
C SER A 82 -16.86 11.36 -8.30
N PHE A 83 -16.09 10.26 -8.28
CA PHE A 83 -14.66 10.26 -8.00
C PHE A 83 -13.88 11.12 -9.01
N LYS A 84 -14.21 11.06 -10.31
CA LYS A 84 -13.58 11.92 -11.33
C LYS A 84 -13.75 13.41 -11.03
N ARG A 85 -14.88 13.82 -10.44
CA ARG A 85 -15.10 15.22 -10.04
C ARG A 85 -14.20 15.59 -8.86
N ILE A 86 -14.17 14.75 -7.84
CA ILE A 86 -13.31 14.90 -6.65
C ILE A 86 -11.83 15.00 -7.07
N GLU A 87 -11.39 14.08 -7.92
CA GLU A 87 -10.03 14.03 -8.46
C GLU A 87 -9.70 15.30 -9.26
N ALA A 88 -10.58 15.72 -10.19
CA ALA A 88 -10.37 16.92 -10.98
C ALA A 88 -10.26 18.19 -10.10
N GLU A 89 -11.07 18.29 -9.05
CA GLU A 89 -11.00 19.39 -8.09
C GLU A 89 -9.69 19.40 -7.31
N TYR A 90 -9.22 18.23 -6.87
CA TYR A 90 -7.93 18.08 -6.21
C TYR A 90 -6.75 18.46 -7.14
N ILE A 91 -6.73 17.98 -8.38
CA ILE A 91 -5.66 18.34 -9.32
C ILE A 91 -5.66 19.85 -9.64
N ARG A 92 -6.83 20.47 -9.76
CA ARG A 92 -6.94 21.93 -9.93
C ARG A 92 -6.41 22.68 -8.70
N SER A 93 -6.64 22.18 -7.48
CA SER A 93 -6.08 22.82 -6.29
C SER A 93 -4.56 22.72 -6.26
N LEU A 94 -3.97 21.59 -6.63
CA LEU A 94 -2.52 21.44 -6.75
C LEU A 94 -1.90 22.43 -7.74
N LYS A 95 -2.56 22.62 -8.90
CA LYS A 95 -2.12 23.60 -9.91
C LYS A 95 -2.18 25.03 -9.36
N THR A 96 -3.20 25.35 -8.58
CA THR A 96 -3.38 26.68 -7.96
C THR A 96 -2.33 26.93 -6.87
N GLU A 97 -1.97 25.89 -6.12
CA GLU A 97 -0.91 25.92 -5.09
C GLU A 97 0.52 25.90 -5.69
N GLY A 98 0.67 25.77 -7.00
CA GLY A 98 1.97 25.66 -7.66
C GLY A 98 2.73 24.37 -7.35
N LYS A 99 2.03 23.33 -6.85
CA LYS A 99 2.63 22.03 -6.57
C LYS A 99 2.91 21.27 -7.86
N VAL A 100 4.07 20.64 -7.94
CA VAL A 100 4.43 19.77 -9.07
C VAL A 100 3.72 18.42 -8.93
N TYR A 101 2.98 18.04 -9.97
CA TYR A 101 2.34 16.75 -10.08
C TYR A 101 2.57 16.12 -11.46
N ARG A 102 2.54 14.78 -11.53
CA ARG A 102 2.68 14.00 -12.76
C ARG A 102 1.67 12.86 -12.76
N GLU A 103 0.97 12.65 -13.87
CA GLU A 103 0.06 11.52 -14.04
C GLU A 103 0.85 10.20 -14.17
N LYS A 104 0.29 9.11 -13.62
CA LYS A 104 0.79 7.74 -13.74
C LYS A 104 -0.37 6.81 -14.10
N ALA A 105 -0.05 5.62 -14.61
CA ALA A 105 -1.05 4.63 -15.05
C ALA A 105 -2.15 4.27 -14.04
N ARG A 106 -1.93 4.50 -12.73
CA ARG A 106 -2.91 4.19 -11.67
C ARG A 106 -3.23 5.37 -10.76
N GLY A 107 -2.91 6.60 -11.17
CA GLY A 107 -3.17 7.81 -10.39
C GLY A 107 -2.11 8.89 -10.60
N TRP A 108 -1.54 9.43 -9.53
CA TRP A 108 -0.74 10.65 -9.58
C TRP A 108 0.51 10.58 -8.71
N ARG A 109 1.60 11.20 -9.16
CA ARG A 109 2.79 11.50 -8.36
C ARG A 109 2.73 12.96 -7.96
N ILE A 110 2.80 13.24 -6.66
CA ILE A 110 2.70 14.59 -6.09
C ILE A 110 3.87 14.76 -5.13
N GLY A 111 4.86 15.56 -5.54
CA GLY A 111 6.14 15.64 -4.85
C GLY A 111 6.77 14.25 -4.65
N CYS A 112 6.95 13.85 -3.39
CA CYS A 112 7.53 12.57 -3.01
C CYS A 112 6.51 11.42 -2.84
N LEU A 113 5.21 11.70 -2.97
CA LEU A 113 4.14 10.72 -2.77
C LEU A 113 3.54 10.24 -4.09
N GLU A 114 3.17 8.96 -4.13
CA GLU A 114 2.32 8.37 -5.16
C GLU A 114 0.92 8.15 -4.61
N ILE A 115 -0.09 8.65 -5.30
CA ILE A 115 -1.50 8.41 -5.00
C ILE A 115 -2.04 7.48 -6.07
N ASN A 116 -2.36 6.25 -5.67
CA ASN A 116 -3.11 5.33 -6.50
C ASN A 116 -4.61 5.52 -6.26
N THR A 117 -5.39 5.45 -7.34
CA THR A 117 -6.84 5.67 -7.34
C THR A 117 -7.58 4.40 -7.73
N ALA A 118 -8.71 4.14 -7.08
CA ALA A 118 -9.67 3.10 -7.46
C ALA A 118 -11.06 3.76 -7.60
N PRO A 119 -11.36 4.38 -8.76
CA PRO A 119 -12.56 5.20 -8.94
C PRO A 119 -13.87 4.46 -8.67
N GLU A 120 -13.99 3.19 -9.08
CA GLU A 120 -15.18 2.36 -8.87
C GLU A 120 -15.53 2.15 -7.38
N LEU A 121 -14.53 2.24 -6.50
CA LEU A 121 -14.70 2.09 -5.06
C LEU A 121 -14.65 3.44 -4.34
N SER A 122 -14.41 4.54 -5.06
CA SER A 122 -14.06 5.85 -4.51
C SER A 122 -12.98 5.75 -3.42
N LYS A 123 -11.91 5.00 -3.71
CA LYS A 123 -10.80 4.78 -2.77
C LYS A 123 -9.49 5.29 -3.33
N ILE A 124 -8.62 5.74 -2.43
CA ILE A 124 -7.22 6.03 -2.75
C ILE A 124 -6.28 5.25 -1.84
N ARG A 125 -5.05 5.06 -2.31
CA ARG A 125 -3.93 4.50 -1.56
C ARG A 125 -2.73 5.42 -1.75
N ILE A 126 -2.00 5.72 -0.68
CA ILE A 126 -0.81 6.58 -0.77
C ILE A 126 0.43 5.74 -0.54
N LEU A 127 1.43 5.94 -1.40
CA LEU A 127 2.68 5.19 -1.45
C LEU A 127 3.88 6.13 -1.45
N TYR A 128 5.00 5.63 -0.95
CA TYR A 128 6.32 6.22 -1.09
C TYR A 128 7.23 5.22 -1.81
N ASN A 129 7.70 5.57 -3.01
CA ASN A 129 8.52 4.69 -3.85
C ASN A 129 7.96 3.25 -3.96
N GLY A 130 6.65 3.13 -4.25
CA GLY A 130 5.95 1.84 -4.35
C GLY A 130 5.56 1.17 -3.02
N GLU A 131 6.10 1.63 -1.88
CA GLU A 131 5.77 1.11 -0.55
C GLU A 131 4.59 1.86 0.07
N VAL A 132 3.76 1.15 0.83
CA VAL A 132 2.43 1.63 1.19
C VAL A 132 2.48 2.39 2.50
N LEU A 133 2.14 3.68 2.44
CA LEU A 133 1.98 4.53 3.62
C LEU A 133 0.55 4.44 4.16
N ILE A 134 -0.42 4.63 3.27
CA ILE A 134 -1.84 4.61 3.61
C ILE A 134 -2.52 3.58 2.71
N ASN A 135 -3.17 2.60 3.33
CA ASN A 135 -3.91 1.57 2.60
C ASN A 135 -5.18 2.13 1.96
N TRP A 136 -5.83 1.34 1.09
CA TRP A 136 -7.05 1.74 0.38
C TRP A 136 -8.10 2.32 1.32
N THR A 137 -8.29 3.64 1.25
CA THR A 137 -9.18 4.43 2.11
C THR A 137 -10.22 5.10 1.24
N TYR A 138 -11.48 5.05 1.68
CA TYR A 138 -12.59 5.70 0.98
C TYR A 138 -12.47 7.22 1.08
N VAL A 139 -12.79 7.91 -0.01
CA VAL A 139 -12.82 9.37 -0.09
C VAL A 139 -14.14 9.82 -0.71
N SER A 140 -14.68 10.89 -0.17
CA SER A 140 -15.94 11.51 -0.60
C SER A 140 -15.79 12.95 -1.06
N SER A 141 -14.64 13.57 -0.79
CA SER A 141 -14.34 14.96 -1.09
C SER A 141 -12.87 15.14 -1.42
N LYS A 142 -12.50 16.30 -1.97
CA LYS A 142 -11.10 16.65 -2.19
C LYS A 142 -10.36 16.85 -0.86
N GLU A 143 -11.06 17.33 0.17
CA GLU A 143 -10.53 17.55 1.51
C GLU A 143 -10.06 16.22 2.14
N ASP A 144 -10.77 15.12 1.87
CA ASP A 144 -10.35 13.79 2.31
C ASP A 144 -8.98 13.40 1.71
N ILE A 145 -8.78 13.68 0.41
CA ILE A 145 -7.50 13.42 -0.28
C ILE A 145 -6.39 14.27 0.34
N VAL A 146 -6.64 15.57 0.56
CA VAL A 146 -5.67 16.49 1.18
C VAL A 146 -5.31 16.06 2.61
N ALA A 147 -6.30 15.62 3.40
CA ALA A 147 -6.06 15.12 4.75
C ALA A 147 -5.18 13.86 4.75
N LEU A 148 -5.42 12.95 3.80
CA LEU A 148 -4.61 11.75 3.62
C LEU A 148 -3.18 12.08 3.14
N GLU A 149 -3.01 13.04 2.22
CA GLU A 149 -1.70 13.56 1.79
C GLU A 149 -0.92 14.10 2.99
N LYS A 150 -1.53 14.99 3.79
CA LYS A 150 -0.89 15.56 4.98
C LYS A 150 -0.52 14.49 6.00
N LYS A 151 -1.40 13.52 6.22
CA LYS A 151 -1.13 12.38 7.10
C LYS A 151 0.07 11.56 6.59
N ALA A 152 0.14 11.28 5.30
CA ALA A 152 1.25 10.54 4.69
C ALA A 152 2.58 11.28 4.83
N LEU A 153 2.60 12.60 4.61
CA LEU A 153 3.80 13.42 4.83
C LEU A 153 4.24 13.40 6.30
N ASN A 154 3.30 13.56 7.24
CA ASN A 154 3.61 13.47 8.67
C ASN A 154 4.16 12.09 9.06
N MET A 155 3.68 11.00 8.44
CA MET A 155 4.23 9.65 8.66
C MET A 155 5.69 9.58 8.21
N LEU A 156 6.04 10.15 7.06
CA LEU A 156 7.42 10.23 6.60
C LEU A 156 8.29 11.04 7.57
N ASP A 157 7.86 12.25 7.91
CA ASP A 157 8.62 13.17 8.76
C ASP A 157 8.81 12.64 10.18
N SER A 158 7.81 11.95 10.75
CA SER A 158 7.92 11.32 12.08
C SER A 158 8.93 10.16 12.15
N GLN A 159 9.30 9.58 11.00
CA GLN A 159 10.33 8.54 10.90
C GLN A 159 11.66 9.08 10.38
N LEU A 160 11.80 10.40 10.22
CA LEU A 160 13.04 11.02 9.80
C LEU A 160 14.10 10.85 10.89
N ILE A 161 15.25 10.28 10.51
CA ILE A 161 16.40 10.13 11.39
C ILE A 161 17.24 11.41 11.29
N PRO A 162 17.68 12.01 12.42
CA PRO A 162 18.59 13.16 12.40
C PRO A 162 19.84 12.89 11.57
N GLU A 163 20.34 13.89 10.84
CA GLU A 163 21.41 13.70 9.84
C GLU A 163 22.66 13.01 10.39
N GLU A 164 23.14 13.43 11.57
CA GLU A 164 24.29 12.81 12.23
C GLU A 164 24.03 11.34 12.59
N GLU A 165 22.87 11.04 13.19
CA GLU A 165 22.48 9.67 13.52
C GLU A 165 22.32 8.82 12.25
N LEU A 166 21.81 9.41 11.16
CA LEU A 166 21.59 8.76 9.89
C LEU A 166 22.92 8.36 9.23
N ILE A 167 23.88 9.28 9.14
CA ILE A 167 25.21 9.02 8.56
C ILE A 167 25.89 7.86 9.29
N GLU A 168 25.92 7.97 10.61
CA GLU A 168 26.60 7.01 11.46
C GLU A 168 25.91 5.64 11.46
N SER A 169 24.57 5.61 11.53
CA SER A 169 23.82 4.35 11.52
C SER A 169 23.91 3.62 10.17
N PHE A 170 23.90 4.36 9.06
CA PHE A 170 24.03 3.78 7.72
C PHE A 170 25.44 3.24 7.49
N TRP A 171 26.46 3.97 7.93
CA TRP A 171 27.84 3.51 7.85
C TRP A 171 28.07 2.24 8.67
N ASP A 172 27.65 2.22 9.94
CA ASP A 172 27.78 1.05 10.80
C ASP A 172 27.04 -0.16 10.24
N ALA A 173 25.80 0.04 9.76
CA ALA A 173 25.03 -1.02 9.13
C ALA A 173 25.73 -1.61 7.90
N TYR A 174 26.36 -0.77 7.08
CA TYR A 174 27.13 -1.21 5.93
C TYR A 174 28.35 -2.04 6.38
N GLN A 175 29.11 -1.57 7.37
CA GLN A 175 30.27 -2.31 7.88
C GLN A 175 29.87 -3.68 8.47
N GLN A 176 28.74 -3.74 9.18
CA GLN A 176 28.19 -5.00 9.71
C GLN A 176 27.71 -5.93 8.59
N ALA A 177 27.13 -5.39 7.52
CA ALA A 177 26.72 -6.20 6.38
C ALA A 177 27.93 -6.77 5.64
N VAL A 178 28.98 -5.97 5.43
CA VAL A 178 30.24 -6.39 4.81
C VAL A 178 30.93 -7.47 5.62
N SER A 179 31.02 -7.32 6.95
CA SER A 179 31.68 -8.33 7.80
C SER A 179 31.00 -9.69 7.79
N LYS A 180 29.69 -9.72 7.51
CA LYS A 180 28.88 -10.94 7.37
C LYS A 180 28.84 -11.46 5.93
N ASN A 181 29.33 -10.69 4.96
CA ASN A 181 29.23 -11.01 3.55
C ASN A 181 30.23 -12.12 3.19
N LYS A 182 29.71 -13.24 2.71
CA LYS A 182 30.51 -14.41 2.27
C LYS A 182 30.70 -14.45 0.74
N SER A 183 30.26 -13.42 0.03
CA SER A 183 30.29 -13.39 -1.43
C SER A 183 31.66 -12.96 -2.00
N THR A 184 31.84 -13.20 -3.29
CA THR A 184 33.09 -13.01 -4.04
C THR A 184 33.55 -11.55 -4.14
N ASP A 185 32.63 -10.58 -4.01
CA ASP A 185 32.95 -9.16 -3.88
C ASP A 185 32.51 -8.68 -2.50
N SER A 186 33.47 -8.62 -1.58
CA SER A 186 33.22 -8.33 -0.17
C SER A 186 32.64 -6.94 0.09
N ARG A 187 32.72 -6.02 -0.89
CA ARG A 187 32.26 -4.62 -0.76
C ARG A 187 30.82 -4.41 -1.23
N LEU A 188 30.22 -5.39 -1.92
CA LEU A 188 28.86 -5.28 -2.45
C LEU A 188 27.82 -5.81 -1.45
N VAL A 189 26.96 -4.93 -0.93
CA VAL A 189 25.90 -5.31 0.01
C VAL A 189 24.53 -5.23 -0.67
N PRO A 190 23.76 -6.34 -0.76
CA PRO A 190 22.38 -6.29 -1.26
C PRO A 190 21.49 -5.37 -0.41
N ILE A 191 20.63 -4.57 -1.05
CA ILE A 191 19.80 -3.56 -0.37
C ILE A 191 18.90 -4.15 0.74
N LYS A 192 18.43 -5.39 0.55
CA LYS A 192 17.61 -6.10 1.55
C LYS A 192 18.41 -6.48 2.80
N GLU A 193 19.67 -6.91 2.63
CA GLU A 193 20.57 -7.19 3.74
C GLU A 193 20.99 -5.89 4.42
N PHE A 194 21.25 -4.84 3.65
CA PHE A 194 21.54 -3.51 4.21
C PHE A 194 20.38 -2.99 5.06
N TYR A 195 19.14 -3.06 4.56
CA TYR A 195 17.95 -2.68 5.33
C TYR A 195 17.83 -3.45 6.65
N LYS A 196 18.08 -4.76 6.63
CA LYS A 196 18.07 -5.60 7.84
C LYS A 196 19.12 -5.13 8.85
N GLU A 197 20.34 -4.85 8.41
CA GLU A 197 21.41 -4.36 9.29
C GLU A 197 21.13 -2.94 9.79
N VAL A 198 20.54 -2.05 8.97
CA VAL A 198 20.09 -0.71 9.42
C VAL A 198 19.10 -0.84 10.57
N ARG A 199 18.11 -1.74 10.48
CA ARG A 199 17.17 -1.98 11.58
C ARG A 199 17.87 -2.41 12.87
N ILE A 200 18.82 -3.34 12.76
CA ILE A 200 19.58 -3.85 13.91
C ILE A 200 20.42 -2.73 14.54
N THR A 201 21.11 -1.93 13.70
CA THR A 201 21.94 -0.82 14.15
C THR A 201 21.12 0.25 14.87
N LEU A 202 19.96 0.63 14.33
CA LEU A 202 19.07 1.60 14.98
C LEU A 202 18.58 1.11 16.34
N ILE A 203 18.20 -0.17 16.46
CA ILE A 203 17.79 -0.77 17.73
C ILE A 203 18.97 -0.78 18.71
N ARG A 204 20.17 -1.18 18.27
CA ARG A 204 21.36 -1.22 19.13
C ARG A 204 21.70 0.16 19.70
N ARG A 205 21.79 1.17 18.83
CA ARG A 205 22.06 2.57 19.23
C ARG A 205 20.98 3.12 20.15
N TYR A 206 19.72 2.78 19.89
CA TYR A 206 18.62 3.16 20.77
C TYR A 206 18.80 2.57 22.18
N LEU A 207 19.14 1.28 22.28
CA LEU A 207 19.38 0.63 23.57
C LEU A 207 20.62 1.19 24.30
N GLU A 208 21.69 1.49 23.59
CA GLU A 208 22.91 2.11 24.14
C GLU A 208 22.61 3.50 24.74
N SER A 209 21.69 4.26 24.13
CA SER A 209 21.27 5.58 24.63
C SER A 209 20.34 5.53 25.85
N LYS A 210 19.85 4.35 26.23
CA LYS A 210 18.80 4.18 27.24
C LYS A 210 19.33 3.46 28.48
N LYS A 211 18.57 3.57 29.58
CA LYS A 211 18.82 2.78 30.79
C LYS A 211 18.56 1.30 30.49
N ILE A 212 19.30 0.42 31.18
CA ILE A 212 19.31 -1.04 30.97
C ILE A 212 17.89 -1.68 30.93
N ALA A 213 16.93 -1.13 31.69
CA ALA A 213 15.55 -1.64 31.77
C ALA A 213 14.54 -0.88 30.88
N ALA A 214 14.98 -0.01 29.98
CA ALA A 214 14.07 0.74 29.11
C ALA A 214 13.37 -0.19 28.12
N LYS A 215 12.08 0.07 27.89
CA LYS A 215 11.32 -0.65 26.86
C LYS A 215 11.78 -0.22 25.48
N LEU A 216 11.80 -1.17 24.54
CA LEU A 216 12.02 -0.88 23.13
C LEU A 216 10.69 -0.39 22.53
N ASP A 217 10.55 0.92 22.43
CA ASP A 217 9.36 1.64 21.92
C ASP A 217 9.64 2.38 20.60
N LYS A 218 10.92 2.53 20.21
CA LYS A 218 11.35 3.15 18.95
C LYS A 218 12.02 2.11 18.03
N TYR A 219 11.81 2.25 16.72
CA TYR A 219 12.42 1.43 15.65
C TYR A 219 12.11 -0.08 15.66
N VAL A 220 11.24 -0.56 16.57
CA VAL A 220 10.71 -1.94 16.55
C VAL A 220 10.05 -2.23 15.20
N GLU A 221 9.12 -1.34 14.85
CA GLU A 221 8.47 -1.28 13.56
C GLU A 221 9.16 -0.18 12.75
N PHE A 222 10.30 -0.51 12.14
CA PHE A 222 10.91 0.33 11.12
C PHE A 222 10.53 -0.24 9.75
N PRO A 223 9.46 0.28 9.10
CA PRO A 223 8.93 -0.27 7.86
C PRO A 223 9.81 0.09 6.66
N LEU A 224 9.61 -0.62 5.54
CA LEU A 224 10.43 -0.45 4.35
C LEU A 224 10.32 0.96 3.76
N TRP A 225 9.13 1.59 3.75
CA TRP A 225 8.98 2.97 3.30
C TRP A 225 9.81 3.95 4.13
N ALA A 226 9.96 3.72 5.45
CA ALA A 226 10.74 4.60 6.33
C ALA A 226 12.23 4.47 6.04
N PHE A 227 12.69 3.24 5.77
CA PHE A 227 14.04 3.00 5.29
C PHE A 227 14.31 3.70 3.95
N LEU A 228 13.42 3.53 2.96
CA LEU A 228 13.58 4.16 1.65
C LEU A 228 13.60 5.69 1.74
N PHE A 229 12.74 6.27 2.58
CA PHE A 229 12.71 7.71 2.81
C PHE A 229 14.02 8.23 3.41
N ASN A 230 14.52 7.58 4.45
CA ASN A 230 15.81 7.92 5.07
C ASN A 230 16.99 7.66 4.13
N LEU A 231 16.91 6.66 3.25
CA LEU A 231 17.90 6.42 2.21
C LEU A 231 17.96 7.57 1.20
N ASP A 232 16.82 8.07 0.75
CA ASP A 232 16.78 9.24 -0.13
C ASP A 232 17.30 10.50 0.57
N LYS A 233 17.02 10.67 1.87
CA LYS A 233 17.57 11.77 2.69
C LYS A 233 19.09 11.67 2.84
N TYR A 234 19.61 10.48 3.13
CA TYR A 234 21.05 10.24 3.20
C TYR A 234 21.73 10.60 1.86
N ARG A 235 21.15 10.18 0.73
CA ARG A 235 21.68 10.53 -0.60
C ARG A 235 21.67 12.03 -0.87
N ALA A 236 20.64 12.73 -0.42
CA ALA A 236 20.52 14.17 -0.60
C ALA A 236 21.61 14.96 0.14
N LEU A 237 22.21 14.40 1.21
CA LEU A 237 23.35 15.02 1.91
C LEU A 237 24.60 15.10 1.03
N GLY A 238 24.79 14.17 0.09
CA GLY A 238 25.85 14.20 -0.92
C GLY A 238 27.24 14.47 -0.34
N LYS A 239 27.78 15.66 -0.63
CA LYS A 239 29.14 16.08 -0.21
C LYS A 239 29.25 16.39 1.28
N SER A 240 28.15 16.61 1.98
CA SER A 240 28.13 16.83 3.43
C SER A 240 28.50 15.58 4.23
N ILE A 241 28.42 14.39 3.60
CA ILE A 241 28.86 13.14 4.20
C ILE A 241 30.40 13.05 4.13
N PRO A 242 31.09 12.77 5.26
CA PRO A 242 32.52 12.49 5.28
C PRO A 242 32.91 11.42 4.26
N GLU A 243 34.03 11.62 3.54
CA GLU A 243 34.43 10.72 2.44
C GLU A 243 34.57 9.27 2.89
N ASN A 244 35.12 9.05 4.09
CA ASN A 244 35.29 7.72 4.67
C ASN A 244 33.99 7.04 5.11
N LYS A 245 32.83 7.71 5.01
CA LYS A 245 31.50 7.18 5.36
C LYS A 245 30.51 7.24 4.20
N ARG A 246 30.97 7.65 3.01
CA ARG A 246 30.10 7.88 1.87
C ARG A 246 29.77 6.58 1.16
N LEU A 247 28.47 6.28 1.08
CA LEU A 247 27.94 5.10 0.40
C LEU A 247 27.35 5.48 -0.96
N ALA A 248 27.56 4.65 -1.97
CA ALA A 248 26.91 4.69 -3.28
C ALA A 248 25.91 3.55 -3.45
N LEU A 249 24.93 3.77 -4.32
CA LEU A 249 23.94 2.78 -4.72
C LEU A 249 24.18 2.35 -6.16
N GLN A 250 24.09 1.04 -6.40
CA GLN A 250 24.21 0.46 -7.74
C GLN A 250 22.93 -0.28 -8.11
N THR A 251 22.47 -0.10 -9.36
CA THR A 251 21.43 -0.95 -9.94
C THR A 251 22.02 -2.29 -10.38
N GLY A 252 21.16 -3.30 -10.54
CA GLY A 252 21.60 -4.58 -11.15
C GLY A 252 22.24 -4.38 -12.53
N SER A 253 21.68 -3.50 -13.35
CA SER A 253 22.24 -3.16 -14.66
C SER A 253 23.60 -2.46 -14.60
N MET A 254 23.84 -1.60 -13.60
CA MET A 254 25.17 -0.99 -13.37
C MET A 254 26.19 -2.04 -12.95
N GLN A 255 25.78 -2.99 -12.10
CA GLN A 255 26.63 -4.12 -11.71
C GLN A 255 26.94 -5.03 -12.90
N GLU A 256 25.96 -5.40 -13.71
CA GLU A 256 26.18 -6.24 -14.90
C GLU A 256 27.12 -5.55 -15.90
N THR A 257 26.93 -4.26 -16.14
CA THR A 257 27.80 -3.45 -17.00
C THR A 257 29.21 -3.33 -16.41
N SER A 258 29.36 -3.12 -15.09
CA SER A 258 30.69 -3.02 -14.45
C SER A 258 31.47 -4.33 -14.48
N HIS A 259 30.78 -5.48 -14.58
CA HIS A 259 31.39 -6.79 -14.76
C HIS A 259 31.57 -7.20 -16.23
N GLY A 260 31.34 -6.28 -17.19
CA GLY A 260 31.48 -6.53 -18.63
C GLY A 260 30.43 -7.49 -19.21
N LYS A 261 29.33 -7.74 -18.47
CA LYS A 261 28.23 -8.63 -18.86
C LYS A 261 27.02 -7.90 -19.43
N GLY A 262 26.93 -6.59 -19.19
CA GLY A 262 25.84 -5.72 -19.66
C GLY A 262 26.23 -4.92 -20.90
N LEU A 263 25.27 -4.72 -21.81
CA LEU A 263 25.36 -3.81 -22.95
C LEU A 263 24.53 -2.55 -22.65
N VAL A 264 25.12 -1.37 -22.76
CA VAL A 264 24.38 -0.10 -22.61
C VAL A 264 23.66 0.21 -23.92
N VAL A 265 22.34 0.02 -23.94
CA VAL A 265 21.49 0.44 -25.07
C VAL A 265 20.97 1.84 -24.77
N ASN A 266 21.46 2.84 -25.51
CA ASN A 266 20.96 4.22 -25.44
C ASN A 266 19.53 4.27 -25.99
N GLY A 267 18.53 4.12 -25.12
CA GLY A 267 17.12 4.18 -25.54
C GLY A 267 16.08 4.37 -24.46
N LEU A 268 16.46 4.45 -23.18
CA LEU A 268 15.51 4.69 -22.10
C LEU A 268 15.86 6.00 -21.40
N ASN A 269 14.93 6.95 -21.46
CA ASN A 269 15.02 8.25 -20.79
C ASN A 269 15.25 8.01 -19.28
N PRO A 270 16.43 8.33 -18.73
CA PRO A 270 16.80 7.96 -17.35
C PRO A 270 15.95 8.63 -16.27
N ASP A 271 15.14 9.63 -16.64
CA ASP A 271 14.30 10.43 -15.75
C ASP A 271 12.86 9.88 -15.60
N GLU A 272 12.51 8.78 -16.29
CA GLU A 272 11.12 8.31 -16.38
C GLU A 272 10.87 6.93 -15.75
N ASP A 273 11.89 6.09 -15.57
CA ASP A 273 11.74 4.78 -14.91
C ASP A 273 12.63 4.69 -13.66
N TYR A 274 12.01 4.35 -12.52
CA TYR A 274 12.74 4.15 -11.27
C TYR A 274 13.83 3.10 -11.45
N LYS A 275 15.08 3.53 -11.29
CA LYS A 275 16.23 2.65 -11.13
C LYS A 275 16.06 1.85 -9.84
N MET A 276 15.73 0.57 -9.97
CA MET A 276 15.75 -0.39 -8.85
C MET A 276 17.20 -0.51 -8.36
N MET A 277 17.48 0.12 -7.22
CA MET A 277 18.77 0.02 -6.55
C MET A 277 18.85 -1.36 -5.90
N CYS A 278 19.86 -2.13 -6.28
CA CYS A 278 20.01 -3.52 -5.83
C CYS A 278 21.11 -3.64 -4.76
N TYR A 279 22.12 -2.77 -4.81
CA TYR A 279 23.32 -2.89 -3.98
C TYR A 279 23.76 -1.55 -3.39
N VAL A 280 24.46 -1.63 -2.26
CA VAL A 280 25.16 -0.53 -1.58
C VAL A 280 26.66 -0.85 -1.59
N VAL A 281 27.48 0.16 -1.87
CA VAL A 281 28.95 0.08 -1.89
C VAL A 281 29.57 1.32 -1.23
N VAL A 282 30.80 1.24 -0.76
CA VAL A 282 31.60 2.43 -0.41
C VAL A 282 32.10 3.11 -1.69
N LEU A 283 32.11 4.44 -1.70
CA LEU A 283 32.78 5.25 -2.72
C LEU A 283 34.28 5.39 -2.48
#